data_AF-A0A2Z4FN92-F1
#
_entry.id   AF-A0A2Z4FN92-F1
#
_cell.length_a   1.000
_cell.length_b   1.000
_cell.length_c   1.000
_cell.angle_alpha   90.00
_cell.angle_beta   90.00
_cell.angle_gamma   90.00
#
_symmetry.space_group_name_H-M   'P 1'
#
loop_
_entity.id
_entity.type
_entity.pdbx_description
1 polymer ?
#
loop_
_entity_poly.entity_id
_entity_poly.type
_entity_poly.pdbx_seq_one_letter_code
_entity_poly.pdbx_strand_id
1 'polypeptide(L)' 'MMNANKRDRLFDLRTVERNIEHGLITREDYLAHLEGLEDATDKGLPVEASFKAGVLEDDAMDEEE' A
#
# COMPACT_ATOMS: atom_id res chain seq x y z
N MET A 1 -16.70 -8.02 6.31
CA MET A 1 -15.28 -8.38 6.14
C MET A 1 -15.15 -9.15 4.84
N MET A 2 -14.62 -8.52 3.79
CA MET A 2 -14.42 -9.16 2.50
C MET A 2 -13.28 -10.18 2.64
N ASN A 3 -13.57 -11.46 2.39
CA ASN A 3 -12.56 -12.49 2.23
C ASN A 3 -11.74 -12.15 0.98
N ALA A 4 -10.67 -11.37 1.14
CA ALA A 4 -9.64 -11.23 0.11
C ALA A 4 -9.24 -12.64 -0.32
N ASN A 5 -9.43 -12.94 -1.61
CA ASN A 5 -9.51 -14.31 -2.11
C ASN A 5 -8.28 -15.10 -1.65
N LYS A 6 -8.47 -16.34 -1.21
CA LYS A 6 -7.35 -17.21 -0.77
C LYS A 6 -6.22 -17.29 -1.81
N ARG A 7 -6.54 -17.11 -3.09
CA ARG A 7 -5.57 -17.06 -4.20
C ARG A 7 -4.74 -15.78 -4.20
N ASP A 8 -5.32 -14.62 -3.92
CA ASP A 8 -4.61 -13.33 -3.90
C ASP A 8 -3.51 -13.34 -2.83
N ARG A 9 -3.71 -14.10 -1.75
CA ARG A 9 -2.70 -14.26 -0.69
C ARG A 9 -1.47 -15.06 -1.13
N LEU A 10 -1.58 -15.90 -2.16
CA LEU A 10 -0.42 -16.64 -2.69
C LEU A 10 0.56 -15.70 -3.38
N PHE A 11 0.05 -14.61 -3.96
CA PHE A 11 0.81 -13.60 -4.68
C PHE A 11 1.09 -12.35 -3.83
N ASP A 12 0.85 -12.38 -2.50
CA ASP A 12 1.18 -11.26 -1.61
C ASP A 12 2.70 -11.05 -1.58
N LEU A 13 3.14 -9.81 -1.85
CA LEU A 13 4.55 -9.37 -1.87
C LEU A 13 5.38 -9.85 -0.68
N ARG A 14 4.78 -9.94 0.51
CA ARG A 14 5.47 -10.35 1.74
C ARG A 14 5.77 -11.84 1.79
N THR A 15 5.08 -12.63 0.97
CA THR A 15 5.10 -14.09 1.02
C THR A 15 5.37 -14.77 -0.31
N VAL A 16 5.31 -14.03 -1.42
CA VAL A 16 5.42 -14.56 -2.79
C VAL A 16 6.71 -15.36 -2.99
N GLU A 17 7.86 -14.82 -2.58
CA GLU A 17 9.16 -15.51 -2.72
C GLU A 17 9.21 -16.80 -1.91
N ARG A 18 8.68 -16.78 -0.67
CA ARG A 18 8.58 -17.99 0.16
C ARG A 18 7.63 -19.02 -0.45
N ASN A 19 6.53 -18.57 -1.04
CA ASN A 19 5.57 -19.46 -1.70
C ASN A 19 6.17 -20.08 -2.97
N ILE A 20 7.01 -19.35 -3.70
CA ILE A 20 7.80 -19.86 -4.83
C ILE A 20 8.82 -20.90 -4.36
N GLU A 21 9.56 -20.62 -3.29
CA GLU A 21 10.55 -21.54 -2.72
C GLU A 21 9.92 -22.84 -2.21
N HIS A 22 8.72 -22.76 -1.62
CA HIS A 22 7.93 -23.93 -1.23
C HIS A 22 7.20 -24.62 -2.39
N GLY A 23 7.28 -24.10 -3.62
CA GLY A 23 6.65 -24.69 -4.81
C GLY A 23 5.12 -24.57 -4.83
N LEU A 24 4.53 -23.65 -4.05
CA LEU A 24 3.09 -23.41 -4.04
C LEU A 24 2.63 -22.62 -5.28
N ILE A 25 3.52 -21.80 -5.83
CA ILE A 25 3.36 -21.06 -7.09
C ILE A 25 4.68 -21.02 -7.82
N THR A 26 4.67 -20.79 -9.14
CA THR A 26 5.89 -20.56 -9.93
C THR A 26 6.14 -19.08 -10.15
N ARG A 27 7.35 -18.75 -10.61
CA ARG A 27 7.69 -17.39 -11.06
C ARG A 27 6.81 -16.95 -12.24
N GLU A 28 6.49 -17.87 -13.14
CA GLU A 28 5.64 -17.63 -14.30
C GLU A 28 4.20 -17.32 -13.87
N ASP A 29 3.66 -18.07 -12.90
CA ASP A 29 2.32 -17.80 -12.34
C ASP A 29 2.24 -16.40 -11.73
N TYR A 30 3.29 -15.98 -11.02
CA TYR A 30 3.35 -14.64 -10.43
C TYR A 30 3.39 -13.55 -11.51
N LEU A 31 4.17 -13.74 -12.58
CA LEU A 31 4.22 -12.79 -13.69
C LEU A 31 2.87 -12.68 -14.42
N ALA A 32 2.21 -13.81 -14.67
CA ALA A 32 0.88 -13.84 -15.27
C ALA A 32 -0.17 -13.15 -14.38
N HIS A 33 -0.05 -13.30 -13.04
CA HIS A 33 -0.89 -12.57 -12.10
C HIS A 33 -0.68 -11.05 -12.19
N LEU A 34 0.58 -10.60 -12.29
CA LEU A 34 0.92 -9.18 -12.44
C LEU A 34 0.38 -8.59 -13.75
N GLU A 35 0.44 -9.32 -14.85
CA GLU A 35 -0.10 -8.87 -16.14
C GLU A 35 -1.63 -8.76 -16.14
N GLY A 36 -2.31 -9.60 -15.36
CA GLY A 36 -3.77 -9.57 -15.22
C GLY A 36 -4.30 -8.49 -14.27
N LEU A 37 -3.44 -7.75 -13.57
CA LEU A 37 -3.84 -6.67 -12.68
C LEU A 37 -4.21 -5.42 -13.49
N GLU A 38 -5.37 -4.85 -13.18
CA GLU A 38 -5.84 -3.61 -13.80
C GLU A 38 -4.90 -2.45 -13.43
N ASP A 39 -4.51 -1.64 -14.42
CA ASP A 39 -3.72 -0.45 -14.15
C ASP A 39 -4.56 0.54 -13.33
N ALA A 40 -4.14 0.78 -12.09
CA ALA A 40 -4.83 1.66 -11.15
C ALA A 40 -4.30 3.10 -11.20
N THR A 41 -3.38 3.42 -12.11
CA THR A 41 -2.76 4.75 -12.22
C THR A 41 -3.83 5.84 -12.42
N ASP A 42 -4.86 5.56 -13.22
CA ASP A 42 -5.96 6.49 -13.50
C ASP A 42 -6.96 6.66 -12.34
N LYS A 43 -6.87 5.82 -11.29
CA LYS A 43 -7.75 5.89 -10.10
C LYS A 43 -7.18 6.79 -9.00
N GLY A 44 -6.02 7.40 -9.22
CA GLY A 44 -5.42 8.36 -8.29
C GLY A 44 -6.17 9.69 -8.25
N LEU A 45 -6.65 10.10 -7.08
CA LEU A 45 -7.11 11.47 -6.86
C LEU A 45 -5.89 12.39 -6.62
N PRO A 46 -5.82 13.57 -7.25
CA PRO A 46 -4.80 14.56 -6.92
C PRO A 46 -5.00 15.01 -5.47
N VAL A 47 -4.04 14.68 -4.62
CA VAL A 47 -4.00 15.17 -3.24
C VAL A 47 -3.33 16.55 -3.28
N GLU A 48 -4.13 17.61 -3.26
CA GLU A 48 -3.63 18.97 -3.10
C GLU A 48 -3.42 19.25 -1.61
N ALA A 49 -2.16 19.33 -1.18
CA ALA A 49 -1.81 19.78 0.17
C ALA A 49 -1.65 21.30 0.17
N SER A 50 -2.53 22.02 0.87
CA SER A 50 -2.35 23.44 1.16
C SER A 50 -1.60 23.62 2.47
N PHE A 51 -0.45 24.28 2.46
CA PHE A 51 0.25 24.69 3.68
C PHE A 51 -0.55 25.81 4.36
N LYS A 52 -1.07 25.55 5.56
CA LYS A 52 -1.64 26.59 6.41
C LYS A 52 -0.49 27.21 7.22
N ALA A 53 -0.19 28.48 6.96
CA ALA A 53 0.73 29.24 7.81
C ALA A 53 0.13 29.38 9.23
N GLY A 54 0.96 29.28 10.27
CA GLY A 54 0.54 29.43 11.67
C GLY A 54 0.13 28.15 12.41
N VAL A 55 0.34 26.95 11.86
CA VAL A 55 -0.02 25.67 12.53
C VAL A 55 0.83 25.38 13.78
N LEU A 56 1.99 26.03 13.91
CA LEU A 56 2.93 25.82 15.02
C LEU A 56 3.00 26.99 16.01
N GLU A 57 2.12 28.00 15.88
CA GLU A 57 2.24 29.26 16.63
C GLU A 57 1.52 29.26 17.99
N ASP A 58 0.75 28.23 18.33
CA ASP A 58 -0.12 28.22 19.52
C ASP A 58 0.52 27.66 20.82
N ASP A 59 1.69 27.03 20.78
CA ASP A 59 2.28 26.36 21.97
C ASP A 59 3.38 27.17 22.69
N ALA A 60 3.54 28.45 22.36
CA ALA A 60 4.64 29.28 22.86
C ALA A 60 4.26 30.28 23.96
N MET A 61 3.25 30.03 24.79
CA MET A 61 3.06 30.77 26.04
C MET A 61 2.36 29.92 27.09
N ASP A 62 3.10 29.43 28.09
CA ASP A 62 2.72 29.49 29.50
C ASP A 62 3.82 28.83 30.36
N GLU A 63 4.54 29.67 31.12
CA GLU A 63 4.95 29.47 32.54
C GLU A 63 6.13 30.39 32.90
N GLU A 64 5.83 31.66 33.23
CA GLU A 64 6.61 32.40 34.23
C GLU A 64 5.62 33.02 35.25
N GLU A 65 5.50 32.40 36.43
CA GLU A 65 5.32 33.09 37.71
C GLU A 65 6.01 32.32 38.85
#